data_AF-A0A9D5L8H3-F1
#
_entry.id   AF-A0A9D5L8H3-F1
#
_cell.length_a   1.000
_cell.length_b   1.000
_cell.length_c   1.000
_cell.angle_alpha   90.00
_cell.angle_beta   90.00
_cell.angle_gamma   90.00
#
_symmetry.space_group_name_H-M   'P 1'
#
loop_
_entity.id
_entity.type
_entity.pdbx_description
1 polymer ?
#
loop_
_entity_poly.entity_id
_entity_poly.type
_entity_poly.pdbx_seq_one_letter_code
_entity_poly.pdbx_strand_id
1 'polypeptide(L)'
;MTALAATSLAEEWPADSAAIYFRQSKTALLPDFHQNGESLSRLADELTDSAAVVRRHVRVVGSASPEGSARFNEYLSRMRAGRIFDYFSSRDMIDVDSTEFIYTGRNWSGLREMVKADTDVPSRTQVLALLDRITSGEISDDNEALIKLKAIDGGTPYIYMYHHLFPSLRFSQIFVDFAEPRRRLMLLHVNSPASLIDTPTLTEWPDINPAPEFPHRKPFYMALKTNMLYDVLAIPSIGAEFYLGRNFSIAGNWYYGWWKSDRVHHYWRAYGGDVAVRWWFGRAARRKPLTGHHLGIYGGIVTYDFEWGGEGYMGGDPGRTLWDRFHTMAGVEYGYSLPVGRRLNIDFTIGIGYMGGRLQKYEPKDSHYLWKSTENIRWFGPTKAEISLVWLIGSGNYNTFNRRDAK
;
A
#
# COMPACT_ATOMS: atom_id res chain seq x y z
N MET A 1 10.65 -35.27 6.60
CA MET A 1 10.88 -35.08 8.05
C MET A 1 11.90 -33.97 8.25
N THR A 2 11.51 -32.72 8.02
CA THR A 2 12.38 -31.55 8.23
C THR A 2 11.50 -30.39 8.68
N ALA A 3 10.87 -30.60 9.82
CA ALA A 3 10.11 -29.61 10.57
C ALA A 3 10.69 -29.61 11.99
N LEU A 4 11.96 -29.19 12.14
CA LEU A 4 12.64 -29.16 13.46
C LEU A 4 13.96 -28.37 13.51
N ALA A 5 14.29 -27.51 12.54
CA ALA A 5 15.57 -26.79 12.52
C ALA A 5 15.49 -25.25 12.67
N ALA A 6 14.29 -24.66 12.72
CA ALA A 6 14.13 -23.20 12.85
C ALA A 6 13.77 -22.74 14.28
N THR A 7 14.00 -23.58 15.29
CA THR A 7 13.67 -23.32 16.71
C THR A 7 14.92 -23.14 17.59
N SER A 8 16.13 -23.05 17.02
CA SER A 8 17.37 -23.02 17.83
C SER A 8 18.32 -21.85 17.58
N LEU A 9 17.81 -20.72 17.06
CA LEU A 9 18.56 -19.46 17.05
C LEU A 9 17.78 -18.41 17.83
N ALA A 10 17.46 -18.79 19.07
CA ALA A 10 17.48 -17.81 20.13
C ALA A 10 18.92 -17.28 20.20
N GLU A 11 19.14 -16.10 19.64
CA GLU A 11 19.89 -15.08 20.39
C GLU A 11 19.39 -15.22 21.83
N GLU A 12 20.26 -15.51 22.81
CA GLU A 12 19.85 -15.65 24.21
C GLU A 12 19.21 -14.32 24.64
N TRP A 13 17.92 -14.23 24.38
CA TRP A 13 17.07 -13.16 24.79
C TRP A 13 17.16 -13.13 26.31
N PRO A 14 17.37 -11.94 26.93
CA PRO A 14 17.27 -11.83 28.38
C PRO A 14 16.01 -12.56 28.83
N ALA A 15 16.08 -13.28 29.95
CA ALA A 15 14.99 -14.12 30.45
C ALA A 15 13.63 -13.39 30.45
N ASP A 16 13.67 -12.06 30.58
CA ASP A 16 12.53 -11.14 30.67
C ASP A 16 12.11 -10.53 29.32
N SER A 17 12.19 -11.30 28.23
CA SER A 17 11.77 -10.82 26.90
C SER A 17 11.05 -11.87 26.06
N ALA A 18 10.19 -11.41 25.15
CA ALA A 18 9.49 -12.29 24.21
C ALA A 18 9.25 -11.64 22.86
N ALA A 19 9.46 -12.43 21.81
CA ALA A 19 9.11 -12.07 20.45
C ALA A 19 7.67 -12.48 20.13
N ILE A 20 6.95 -11.56 19.49
CA ILE A 20 5.59 -11.73 18.99
C ILE A 20 5.62 -11.53 17.46
N TYR A 21 5.13 -12.52 16.73
CA TYR A 21 5.22 -12.59 15.27
C TYR A 21 3.97 -12.07 14.58
N PHE A 22 4.15 -11.54 13.37
CA PHE A 22 3.08 -10.97 12.56
C PHE A 22 3.05 -11.57 11.16
N ARG A 23 1.84 -11.74 10.63
CA ARG A 23 1.67 -12.13 9.22
C ARG A 23 2.26 -11.08 8.28
N GLN A 24 2.63 -11.53 7.09
CA GLN A 24 3.16 -10.66 6.04
C GLN A 24 2.23 -9.48 5.76
N SER A 25 2.79 -8.26 5.74
CA SER A 25 2.07 -7.01 5.47
C SER A 25 0.88 -6.74 6.42
N LYS A 26 0.81 -7.41 7.57
CA LYS A 26 -0.21 -7.19 8.60
C LYS A 26 0.42 -6.66 9.89
N THR A 27 -0.42 -5.97 10.66
CA THR A 27 -0.11 -5.39 11.97
C THR A 27 -1.05 -5.93 13.06
N ALA A 28 -2.01 -6.79 12.70
CA ALA A 28 -2.93 -7.38 13.67
C ALA A 28 -2.17 -8.35 14.58
N LEU A 29 -2.31 -8.15 15.89
CA LEU A 29 -1.85 -9.09 16.90
C LEU A 29 -2.77 -10.31 16.87
N LEU A 30 -2.22 -11.48 16.56
CA LEU A 30 -2.94 -12.75 16.48
C LEU A 30 -2.35 -13.69 17.53
N PRO A 31 -3.04 -13.97 18.65
CA PRO A 31 -2.57 -14.89 19.68
C PRO A 31 -2.32 -16.31 19.15
N ASP A 32 -3.16 -16.78 18.23
CA ASP A 32 -3.07 -18.14 17.65
C ASP A 32 -2.02 -18.28 16.55
N PHE A 33 -1.24 -17.23 16.27
CA PHE A 33 -0.21 -17.25 15.23
C PHE A 33 1.15 -17.55 15.85
N HIS A 34 1.83 -18.60 15.38
CA HIS A 34 3.04 -19.15 16.02
C HIS A 34 2.77 -19.46 17.51
N GLN A 35 3.66 -19.02 18.40
CA GLN A 35 3.56 -19.18 19.86
C GLN A 35 3.19 -17.85 20.53
N ASN A 36 2.53 -16.93 19.80
CA ASN A 36 2.22 -15.61 20.32
C ASN A 36 1.39 -15.64 21.60
N GLY A 37 0.40 -16.53 21.71
CA GLY A 37 -0.42 -16.67 22.92
C GLY A 37 0.40 -17.04 24.15
N GLU A 38 1.32 -17.99 24.01
CA GLU A 38 2.23 -18.40 25.08
C GLU A 38 3.21 -17.28 25.44
N SER A 39 3.84 -16.65 24.44
CA SER A 39 4.73 -15.49 24.63
C SER A 39 4.04 -14.31 25.31
N LEU A 40 2.79 -14.00 24.93
CA LEU A 40 2.00 -12.93 25.55
C LEU A 40 1.63 -13.27 27.00
N SER A 41 1.31 -14.53 27.29
CA SER A 41 0.96 -14.97 28.63
C SER A 41 2.18 -14.93 29.55
N ARG A 42 3.32 -15.45 29.08
CA ARG A 42 4.58 -15.39 29.83
C ARG A 42 5.04 -13.95 30.10
N LEU A 43 4.98 -13.06 29.11
CA LEU A 43 5.25 -11.63 29.35
C LEU A 43 4.27 -11.01 30.34
N ALA A 44 3.00 -11.39 30.30
CA ALA A 44 2.01 -10.91 31.24
C ALA A 44 2.33 -11.38 32.66
N ASP A 45 2.73 -12.64 32.83
CA ASP A 45 3.16 -13.20 34.12
C ASP A 45 4.41 -12.47 34.63
N GLU A 46 5.45 -12.29 33.81
CA GLU A 46 6.68 -11.54 34.16
C GLU A 46 6.37 -10.09 34.59
N LEU A 47 5.48 -9.41 33.86
CA LEU A 47 5.04 -8.05 34.17
C LEU A 47 4.13 -7.98 35.41
N THR A 48 3.46 -9.06 35.78
CA THR A 48 2.58 -9.11 36.96
C THR A 48 3.34 -9.49 38.22
N ASP A 49 4.19 -10.52 38.16
CA ASP A 49 4.94 -11.07 39.30
C ASP A 49 5.99 -10.07 39.81
N SER A 50 6.51 -9.24 38.93
CA SER A 50 7.48 -8.19 39.25
C SER A 50 6.86 -6.89 39.81
N ALA A 51 5.60 -6.90 40.28
CA ALA A 51 4.92 -5.72 40.84
C ALA A 51 5.55 -5.21 42.16
N ALA A 52 6.54 -5.92 42.71
CA ALA A 52 7.25 -5.54 43.92
C ALA A 52 8.45 -4.58 43.71
N VAL A 53 8.90 -4.31 42.48
CA VAL A 53 10.14 -3.54 42.23
C VAL A 53 9.85 -2.18 41.57
N VAL A 54 10.43 -1.15 42.18
CA VAL A 54 10.26 0.29 41.92
C VAL A 54 10.79 0.67 40.54
N ARG A 55 9.88 1.09 39.64
CA ARG A 55 10.10 1.64 38.29
C ARG A 55 10.71 0.67 37.26
N ARG A 56 9.93 0.38 36.22
CA ARG A 56 10.29 -0.49 35.09
C ARG A 56 10.66 0.38 33.90
N HIS A 57 11.82 0.21 33.29
CA HIS A 57 12.06 0.78 31.95
C HIS A 57 11.73 -0.30 30.93
N VAL A 58 10.75 -0.06 30.07
CA VAL A 58 10.27 -1.03 29.09
C VAL A 58 10.74 -0.58 27.73
N ARG A 59 11.35 -1.47 26.95
CA ARG A 59 11.74 -1.18 25.57
C ARG A 59 10.93 -2.04 24.61
N VAL A 60 10.21 -1.41 23.70
CA VAL A 60 9.42 -2.08 22.67
C VAL A 60 10.09 -1.92 21.30
N VAL A 61 10.51 -3.04 20.72
CA VAL A 61 11.15 -3.09 19.41
C VAL A 61 10.13 -3.54 18.36
N GLY A 62 10.02 -2.76 17.28
CA GLY A 62 9.23 -3.07 16.11
C GLY A 62 10.10 -3.47 14.94
N SER A 63 9.84 -4.63 14.34
CA SER A 63 10.63 -5.15 13.22
C SER A 63 9.79 -5.48 11.98
N ALA A 64 10.40 -5.28 10.81
CA ALA A 64 9.86 -5.72 9.54
C ALA A 64 10.96 -6.33 8.66
N SER A 65 10.55 -7.31 7.87
CA SER A 65 11.41 -7.96 6.91
C SER A 65 11.67 -7.05 5.69
N PRO A 66 12.76 -7.26 4.91
CA PRO A 66 13.20 -6.27 3.92
C PRO A 66 12.31 -6.09 2.69
N GLU A 67 11.33 -6.97 2.45
CA GLU A 67 10.47 -6.87 1.27
C GLU A 67 9.49 -5.68 1.32
N GLY A 68 9.12 -5.16 0.15
CA GLY A 68 8.29 -3.95 0.07
C GLY A 68 9.12 -2.66 0.15
N SER A 69 8.48 -1.50 0.18
CA SER A 69 9.18 -0.21 0.22
C SER A 69 9.69 0.12 1.62
N ALA A 70 10.79 0.87 1.72
CA ALA A 70 11.37 1.31 2.99
C ALA A 70 10.32 1.97 3.91
N ARG A 71 9.56 2.91 3.33
CA ARG A 71 8.46 3.64 4.02
C ARG A 71 7.36 2.72 4.53
N PHE A 72 7.07 1.62 3.83
CA PHE A 72 6.04 0.67 4.27
C PHE A 72 6.54 -0.20 5.43
N ASN A 73 7.81 -0.62 5.40
CA ASN A 73 8.41 -1.37 6.49
C ASN A 73 8.59 -0.54 7.76
N GLU A 74 8.94 0.74 7.63
CA GLU A 74 8.94 1.71 8.74
C GLU A 74 7.54 1.87 9.37
N TYR A 75 6.49 1.91 8.53
CA TYR A 75 5.11 1.91 9.04
C TYR A 75 4.77 0.59 9.76
N LEU A 76 5.14 -0.56 9.19
CA LEU A 76 4.87 -1.86 9.79
C LEU A 76 5.56 -2.04 11.14
N SER A 77 6.86 -1.72 11.25
CA SER A 77 7.61 -1.81 12.50
C SER A 77 6.94 -0.99 13.60
N ARG A 78 6.59 0.28 13.31
CA ARG A 78 5.93 1.17 14.27
C ARG A 78 4.57 0.66 14.70
N MET A 79 3.73 0.24 13.75
CA MET A 79 2.39 -0.25 14.08
C MET A 79 2.41 -1.56 14.85
N ARG A 80 3.38 -2.45 14.60
CA ARG A 80 3.51 -3.71 15.33
C ARG A 80 3.98 -3.47 16.78
N ALA A 81 4.96 -2.59 16.98
CA ALA A 81 5.37 -2.17 18.32
C ALA A 81 4.19 -1.54 19.09
N GLY A 82 3.46 -0.63 18.45
CA GLY A 82 2.28 -0.01 19.06
C GLY A 82 1.18 -1.02 19.44
N ARG A 83 0.97 -2.06 18.65
CA ARG A 83 -0.05 -3.09 18.93
C ARG A 83 0.27 -3.93 20.16
N ILE A 84 1.56 -4.20 20.37
CA ILE A 84 2.00 -4.88 21.57
C ILE A 84 1.90 -3.93 22.77
N PHE A 85 2.32 -2.67 22.62
CA PHE A 85 2.17 -1.68 23.67
C PHE A 85 0.70 -1.52 24.10
N ASP A 86 -0.23 -1.33 23.15
CA ASP A 86 -1.66 -1.22 23.42
C ASP A 86 -2.18 -2.44 24.20
N TYR A 87 -1.67 -3.64 23.90
CA TYR A 87 -2.09 -4.87 24.55
C TYR A 87 -1.73 -4.88 26.04
N PHE A 88 -0.52 -4.46 26.41
CA PHE A 88 -0.09 -4.46 27.82
C PHE A 88 -0.50 -3.20 28.58
N SER A 89 -0.54 -2.04 27.90
CA SER A 89 -0.97 -0.77 28.49
C SER A 89 -2.46 -0.78 28.85
N SER A 90 -3.32 -1.37 28.00
CA SER A 90 -4.76 -1.52 28.31
C SER A 90 -5.07 -2.44 29.50
N ARG A 91 -4.07 -3.15 30.02
CA ARG A 91 -4.14 -4.02 31.20
C ARG A 91 -3.37 -3.43 32.40
N ASP A 92 -3.00 -2.15 32.32
CA ASP A 92 -2.23 -1.43 33.34
C ASP A 92 -0.88 -2.08 33.69
N MET A 93 -0.28 -2.84 32.75
CA MET A 93 0.96 -3.58 32.98
C MET A 93 2.22 -2.76 32.66
N ILE A 94 2.08 -1.80 31.74
CA ILE A 94 3.15 -0.89 31.29
C ILE A 94 2.59 0.53 31.10
N ASP A 95 3.42 1.53 31.38
CA ASP A 95 3.08 2.94 31.22
C ASP A 95 3.90 3.58 30.10
N VAL A 96 3.33 4.59 29.44
CA VAL A 96 3.97 5.31 28.33
C VAL A 96 5.24 6.03 28.80
N ASP A 97 5.23 6.60 30.00
CA ASP A 97 6.34 7.40 30.54
C ASP A 97 7.58 6.56 30.83
N SER A 98 7.38 5.24 30.96
CA SER A 98 8.43 4.28 31.24
C SER A 98 8.73 3.38 30.04
N THR A 99 8.26 3.76 28.84
CA THR A 99 8.40 2.96 27.62
C THR A 99 9.21 3.66 26.54
N GLU A 100 10.31 3.04 26.12
CA GLU A 100 11.12 3.40 24.96
C GLU A 100 10.67 2.60 23.72
N PHE A 101 10.54 3.24 22.56
CA PHE A 101 10.19 2.58 21.31
C PHE A 101 11.33 2.62 20.30
N ILE A 102 11.70 1.45 19.76
CA ILE A 102 12.70 1.31 18.69
C ILE A 102 12.03 0.73 17.45
N TYR A 103 12.23 1.36 16.29
CA TYR A 103 11.65 0.92 15.03
C TYR A 103 12.76 0.60 14.04
N THR A 104 12.98 -0.67 13.73
CA THR A 104 14.09 -1.06 12.83
C THR A 104 13.76 -0.83 11.36
N GLY A 105 12.48 -0.66 11.01
CA GLY A 105 12.05 -0.64 9.60
C GLY A 105 12.44 -1.96 8.94
N ARG A 106 13.22 -1.92 7.86
CA ARG A 106 13.85 -3.12 7.30
C ARG A 106 14.98 -3.59 8.21
N ASN A 107 14.80 -4.75 8.84
CA ASN A 107 15.78 -5.30 9.77
C ASN A 107 16.97 -5.95 9.05
N TRP A 108 17.85 -5.12 8.47
CA TRP A 108 19.06 -5.58 7.78
C TRP A 108 20.03 -6.29 8.72
N SER A 109 20.20 -5.78 9.94
CA SER A 109 21.05 -6.40 10.96
C SER A 109 20.55 -7.78 11.35
N GLY A 110 19.25 -7.94 11.60
CA GLY A 110 18.65 -9.24 11.88
C GLY A 110 18.75 -10.20 10.70
N LEU A 111 18.56 -9.73 9.47
CA LEU A 111 18.74 -10.57 8.28
C LEU A 111 20.19 -11.05 8.18
N ARG A 112 21.17 -10.19 8.46
CA ARG A 112 22.58 -10.54 8.44
C ARG A 112 22.91 -11.68 9.40
N GLU A 113 22.44 -11.60 10.64
CA GLU A 113 22.68 -12.67 11.62
C GLU A 113 21.98 -13.97 11.23
N MET A 114 20.77 -13.91 10.67
CA MET A 114 20.09 -15.10 10.13
C MET A 114 20.86 -15.73 8.96
N VAL A 115 21.39 -14.94 8.02
CA VAL A 115 22.19 -15.45 6.90
C VAL A 115 23.54 -16.01 7.37
N LYS A 116 24.13 -15.45 8.44
CA LYS A 116 25.33 -16.03 9.04
C LYS A 116 25.03 -17.40 9.65
N ALA A 117 23.89 -17.56 10.30
CA ALA A 117 23.57 -18.81 10.97
C ALA A 117 23.07 -19.91 10.02
N ASP A 118 22.41 -19.54 8.92
CA ASP A 118 21.94 -20.47 7.90
C ASP A 118 23.01 -20.74 6.83
N THR A 119 23.58 -21.96 6.83
CA THR A 119 24.60 -22.39 5.86
C THR A 119 24.03 -22.69 4.47
N ASP A 120 22.71 -22.88 4.35
CA ASP A 120 22.05 -23.31 3.13
C ASP A 120 21.67 -22.15 2.21
N VAL A 121 21.90 -20.90 2.64
CA VAL A 121 21.62 -19.69 1.84
C VAL A 121 22.44 -19.72 0.53
N PRO A 122 21.80 -19.69 -0.65
CA PRO A 122 22.49 -19.61 -1.93
C PRO A 122 23.38 -18.36 -2.00
N SER A 123 24.55 -18.45 -2.62
CA SER A 123 25.45 -17.29 -2.78
C SER A 123 25.73 -16.52 -1.46
N ARG A 124 25.73 -17.24 -0.31
CA ARG A 124 25.85 -16.70 1.06
C ARG A 124 26.95 -15.67 1.24
N THR A 125 28.15 -15.93 0.70
CA THR A 125 29.29 -15.00 0.81
C THR A 125 28.99 -13.64 0.19
N GLN A 126 28.33 -13.62 -0.97
CA GLN A 126 27.95 -12.37 -1.65
C GLN A 126 26.83 -11.64 -0.90
N VAL A 127 25.87 -12.40 -0.38
CA VAL A 127 24.77 -11.86 0.45
C VAL A 127 25.33 -11.22 1.72
N LEU A 128 26.22 -11.90 2.44
CA LEU A 128 26.86 -11.39 3.65
C LEU A 128 27.69 -10.14 3.36
N ALA A 129 28.51 -10.15 2.29
CA ALA A 129 29.30 -8.99 1.90
C ALA A 129 28.42 -7.76 1.59
N LEU A 130 27.26 -7.95 0.96
CA LEU A 130 26.31 -6.85 0.75
C LEU A 130 25.68 -6.38 2.08
N LEU A 131 25.25 -7.30 2.94
CA LEU A 131 24.65 -6.97 4.23
C LEU A 131 25.64 -6.28 5.17
N ASP A 132 26.92 -6.66 5.16
CA ASP A 132 27.99 -5.97 5.90
C ASP A 132 28.07 -4.50 5.50
N ARG A 133 28.06 -4.20 4.20
CA ARG A 133 28.09 -2.82 3.67
C ARG A 133 26.84 -2.00 3.97
N ILE A 134 25.69 -2.66 4.04
CA ILE A 134 24.43 -2.01 4.45
C ILE A 134 24.50 -1.68 5.95
N THR A 135 24.89 -2.65 6.78
CA THR A 135 24.94 -2.47 8.25
C THR A 135 26.07 -1.54 8.72
N SER A 136 27.15 -1.39 7.95
CA SER A 136 28.22 -0.43 8.22
C SER A 136 27.85 1.02 7.82
N GLY A 137 26.73 1.21 7.11
CA GLY A 137 26.28 2.51 6.62
C GLY A 137 26.89 2.95 5.29
N GLU A 138 27.68 2.10 4.62
CA GLU A 138 28.20 2.39 3.27
C GLU A 138 27.07 2.51 2.23
N ILE A 139 26.03 1.69 2.38
CA ILE A 139 24.80 1.78 1.58
C ILE A 139 23.69 2.30 2.49
N SER A 140 23.42 3.60 2.41
CA SER A 140 22.39 4.27 3.21
C SER A 140 21.01 4.29 2.56
N ASP A 141 20.93 4.17 1.22
CA ASP A 141 19.63 4.06 0.54
C ASP A 141 19.11 2.62 0.63
N ASP A 142 18.10 2.50 1.49
CA ASP A 142 17.38 1.29 1.78
C ASP A 142 16.76 0.64 0.52
N ASN A 143 16.26 1.43 -0.44
CA ASN A 143 15.70 0.90 -1.68
C ASN A 143 16.79 0.39 -2.61
N GLU A 144 17.93 1.10 -2.67
CA GLU A 144 19.10 0.65 -3.40
C GLU A 144 19.62 -0.69 -2.85
N ALA A 145 19.71 -0.80 -1.52
CA ALA A 145 20.09 -2.04 -0.83
C ALA A 145 19.22 -3.23 -1.24
N LEU A 146 17.89 -3.05 -1.29
CA LEU A 146 16.96 -4.09 -1.70
C LEU A 146 17.11 -4.47 -3.18
N ILE A 147 17.33 -3.50 -4.07
CA ILE A 147 17.57 -3.75 -5.50
C ILE A 147 18.85 -4.57 -5.68
N LYS A 148 19.93 -4.18 -5.01
CA LYS A 148 21.21 -4.91 -5.02
C LYS A 148 21.03 -6.35 -4.52
N LEU A 149 20.29 -6.55 -3.43
CA LEU A 149 20.02 -7.88 -2.88
C LEU A 149 19.28 -8.79 -3.87
N LYS A 150 18.28 -8.24 -4.58
CA LYS A 150 17.51 -8.97 -5.59
C LYS A 150 18.31 -9.30 -6.85
N ALA A 151 19.38 -8.54 -7.13
CA ALA A 151 20.21 -8.74 -8.31
C ALA A 151 21.29 -9.83 -8.11
N ILE A 152 21.61 -10.21 -6.86
CA ILE A 152 22.61 -11.24 -6.59
C ILE A 152 22.17 -12.56 -7.22
N ASP A 153 23.04 -13.12 -8.07
CA ASP A 153 22.88 -14.47 -8.64
C ASP A 153 21.49 -14.73 -9.23
N GLY A 154 21.00 -13.75 -10.00
CA GLY A 154 19.68 -13.82 -10.65
C GLY A 154 18.47 -13.78 -9.70
N GLY A 155 18.68 -13.44 -8.42
CA GLY A 155 17.63 -13.36 -7.40
C GLY A 155 17.40 -14.65 -6.61
N THR A 156 18.15 -15.72 -6.90
CA THR A 156 18.10 -17.00 -6.19
C THR A 156 18.22 -16.87 -4.66
N PRO A 157 19.25 -16.19 -4.10
CA PRO A 157 19.34 -15.95 -2.66
C PRO A 157 18.12 -15.21 -2.10
N TYR A 158 17.63 -14.20 -2.83
CA TYR A 158 16.49 -13.40 -2.37
C TYR A 158 15.23 -14.26 -2.21
N ILE A 159 14.94 -15.13 -3.18
CA ILE A 159 13.79 -16.05 -3.13
C ILE A 159 13.94 -17.02 -1.94
N TYR A 160 15.14 -17.58 -1.74
CA TYR A 160 15.39 -18.46 -0.60
C TYR A 160 15.10 -17.75 0.73
N MET A 161 15.70 -16.57 0.96
CA MET A 161 15.52 -15.80 2.19
C MET A 161 14.07 -15.34 2.37
N TYR A 162 13.37 -15.02 1.29
CA TYR A 162 11.96 -14.64 1.32
C TYR A 162 11.07 -15.74 1.92
N HIS A 163 11.37 -16.99 1.59
CA HIS A 163 10.60 -18.14 2.09
C HIS A 163 11.05 -18.63 3.47
N HIS A 164 12.36 -18.58 3.77
CA HIS A 164 12.93 -19.27 4.94
C HIS A 164 13.30 -18.30 6.08
N LEU A 165 13.72 -17.07 5.79
CA LEU A 165 14.25 -16.15 6.80
C LEU A 165 13.31 -14.96 7.08
N PHE A 166 12.70 -14.37 6.05
CA PHE A 166 11.85 -13.18 6.20
C PHE A 166 10.65 -13.38 7.13
N PRO A 167 9.99 -14.56 7.22
CA PRO A 167 8.94 -14.79 8.21
C PRO A 167 9.39 -14.48 9.65
N SER A 168 10.62 -14.85 10.01
CA SER A 168 11.17 -14.68 11.36
C SER A 168 11.59 -13.24 11.67
N LEU A 169 11.77 -12.38 10.65
CA LEU A 169 12.06 -10.95 10.81
C LEU A 169 10.80 -10.08 11.04
N ARG A 170 9.61 -10.68 11.00
CA ARG A 170 8.33 -9.97 11.15
C ARG A 170 7.84 -10.03 12.59
N PHE A 171 8.62 -9.52 13.52
CA PHE A 171 8.29 -9.56 14.94
C PHE A 171 8.23 -8.18 15.58
N SER A 172 7.58 -8.12 16.73
CA SER A 172 7.81 -7.08 17.72
C SER A 172 8.12 -7.72 19.06
N GLN A 173 8.85 -7.01 19.89
CA GLN A 173 9.38 -7.54 21.11
C GLN A 173 9.37 -6.51 22.23
N ILE A 174 9.19 -7.00 23.44
CA ILE A 174 9.34 -6.22 24.65
C ILE A 174 10.55 -6.72 25.42
N PHE A 175 11.35 -5.77 25.90
CA PHE A 175 12.36 -5.96 26.93
C PHE A 175 11.90 -5.22 28.18
N VAL A 176 12.05 -5.86 29.34
CA VAL A 176 11.75 -5.25 30.63
C VAL A 176 13.07 -5.09 31.38
N ASP A 177 13.53 -3.85 31.56
CA ASP A 177 14.69 -3.54 32.40
C ASP A 177 14.19 -3.23 33.82
N PHE A 178 14.65 -4.02 34.79
CA PHE A 178 14.41 -3.77 36.21
C PHE A 178 15.45 -2.81 36.77
N ALA A 179 15.02 -1.64 37.27
CA ALA A 179 15.88 -0.81 38.08
C ALA A 179 16.13 -1.50 39.43
N GLU A 180 17.40 -1.67 39.84
CA GLU A 180 17.72 -2.24 41.15
C GLU A 180 17.01 -1.48 42.29
N PRO A 181 16.58 -2.17 43.37
CA PRO A 181 15.88 -1.54 44.47
C PRO A 181 16.80 -0.51 45.15
N ARG A 182 16.41 0.78 45.11
CA ARG A 182 16.99 1.79 46.00
C ARG A 182 16.86 1.28 47.43
N ARG A 183 17.98 0.84 48.04
CA ARG A 183 18.07 0.57 49.47
C ARG A 183 17.47 1.75 50.22
N ARG A 184 16.37 1.48 50.91
CA ARG A 184 15.79 2.37 51.91
C ARG A 184 16.82 2.51 53.03
N LEU A 185 17.66 3.54 52.97
CA LEU A 185 18.48 3.92 54.12
C LEU A 185 17.52 4.40 55.21
N MET A 186 17.24 3.51 56.16
CA MET A 186 16.72 3.90 57.47
C MET A 186 17.67 4.96 58.06
N LEU A 187 17.08 6.05 58.55
CA LEU A 187 17.72 7.06 59.37
C LEU A 187 18.38 6.39 60.58
N LEU A 188 19.70 6.19 60.52
CA LEU A 188 20.54 6.12 61.70
C LEU A 188 21.29 7.44 61.80
N HIS A 189 20.86 8.25 62.77
CA HIS A 189 21.63 9.35 63.31
C HIS A 189 23.03 8.83 63.69
N VAL A 190 24.05 9.25 62.95
CA VAL A 190 25.44 9.24 63.43
C VAL A 190 26.05 10.59 63.06
N ASN A 191 26.32 11.37 64.09
CA ASN A 191 27.07 12.61 64.00
C ASN A 191 28.51 12.31 63.56
N SER A 192 28.98 12.91 62.46
CA SER A 192 30.41 13.17 62.21
C SER A 192 30.60 14.18 61.06
N PRO A 193 31.66 15.01 61.12
CA PRO A 193 31.65 16.35 60.55
C PRO A 193 31.99 16.41 59.07
N ALA A 194 31.50 17.49 58.45
CA ALA A 194 31.64 17.85 57.05
C ALA A 194 33.07 17.73 56.51
N SER A 195 33.22 17.02 55.39
CA SER A 195 34.24 17.33 54.39
C SER A 195 33.55 17.93 53.18
N LEU A 196 33.95 19.16 52.85
CA LEU A 196 33.52 19.88 51.66
C LEU A 196 34.08 19.14 50.43
N ILE A 197 33.18 18.60 49.61
CA ILE A 197 33.49 18.19 48.24
C ILE A 197 32.51 18.95 47.34
N ASP A 198 33.08 19.60 46.34
CA ASP A 198 32.43 20.52 45.42
C ASP A 198 31.15 19.96 44.79
N THR A 199 30.16 20.84 44.73
CA THR A 199 28.87 20.62 44.05
C THR A 199 29.13 20.49 42.55
N PRO A 200 28.76 19.39 41.86
CA PRO A 200 28.75 19.39 40.41
C PRO A 200 27.64 20.34 39.94
N THR A 201 28.03 21.34 39.16
CA THR A 201 27.13 22.29 38.51
C THR A 201 26.05 21.54 37.74
N LEU A 202 24.79 21.73 38.12
CA LEU A 202 23.63 21.25 37.36
C LEU A 202 23.72 21.82 35.95
N THR A 203 23.98 20.95 34.96
CA THR A 203 23.82 21.30 33.56
C THR A 203 22.33 21.44 33.31
N GLU A 204 21.88 22.65 32.99
CA GLU A 204 20.51 22.91 32.55
C GLU A 204 20.18 21.99 31.38
N TRP A 205 19.05 21.28 31.51
CA TRP A 205 18.49 20.51 30.41
C TRP A 205 18.12 21.48 29.29
N PRO A 206 18.48 21.22 28.03
CA PRO A 206 18.05 22.08 26.94
C PRO A 206 16.52 22.06 26.89
N ASP A 207 15.92 23.24 26.79
CA ASP A 207 14.48 23.43 26.62
C ASP A 207 13.93 22.40 25.64
N ILE A 208 12.96 21.62 26.11
CA ILE A 208 12.22 20.65 25.30
C ILE A 208 11.52 21.45 24.21
N ASN A 209 12.15 21.51 23.03
CA ASN A 209 11.45 21.92 21.82
C ASN A 209 10.20 21.04 21.71
N PRO A 210 8.98 21.61 21.57
CA PRO A 210 7.80 20.80 21.33
C PRO A 210 8.09 19.89 20.13
N ALA A 211 7.82 18.59 20.32
CA ALA A 211 8.05 17.57 19.32
C ALA A 211 7.57 18.06 17.95
N PRO A 212 8.34 17.85 16.86
CA PRO A 212 7.94 18.33 15.54
C PRO A 212 6.54 17.80 15.25
N GLU A 213 5.57 18.69 15.06
CA GLU A 213 4.23 18.33 14.62
C GLU A 213 4.39 17.49 13.35
N PHE A 214 4.13 16.19 13.45
CA PHE A 214 4.21 15.31 12.29
C PHE A 214 3.24 15.88 11.25
N PRO A 215 3.70 16.19 10.02
CA PRO A 215 2.80 16.68 9.00
C PRO A 215 1.73 15.60 8.80
N HIS A 216 0.47 15.95 9.09
CA HIS A 216 -0.67 15.08 8.82
C HIS A 216 -0.54 14.59 7.37
N ARG A 217 -0.21 13.31 7.18
CA ARG A 217 -0.02 12.72 5.85
C ARG A 217 -1.29 12.99 5.06
N LYS A 218 -1.19 13.78 3.99
CA LYS A 218 -2.34 14.09 3.13
C LYS A 218 -2.99 12.77 2.70
N PRO A 219 -4.29 12.57 2.95
CA PRO A 219 -4.95 11.33 2.59
C PRO A 219 -4.82 11.08 1.08
N PHE A 220 -4.33 9.88 0.72
CA PHE A 220 -4.21 9.44 -0.67
C PHE A 220 -5.55 8.89 -1.14
N TYR A 221 -6.15 9.54 -2.13
CA TYR A 221 -7.41 9.10 -2.73
C TYR A 221 -7.17 8.67 -4.17
N MET A 222 -7.40 7.39 -4.42
CA MET A 222 -7.38 6.79 -5.74
C MET A 222 -8.65 5.95 -5.91
N ALA A 223 -9.11 5.80 -7.13
CA ALA A 223 -10.17 4.86 -7.47
C ALA A 223 -9.82 4.04 -8.70
N LEU A 224 -10.23 2.77 -8.70
CA LEU A 224 -10.25 1.91 -9.88
C LEU A 224 -11.67 1.85 -10.41
N LYS A 225 -11.81 1.83 -11.74
CA LYS A 225 -13.12 1.87 -12.40
C LYS A 225 -13.22 0.82 -13.50
N THR A 226 -14.43 0.37 -13.74
CA THR A 226 -14.82 -0.39 -14.92
C THR A 226 -16.21 0.06 -15.37
N ASN A 227 -16.38 0.29 -16.67
CA ASN A 227 -17.65 0.76 -17.25
C ASN A 227 -18.54 -0.44 -17.57
N MET A 228 -19.57 -0.62 -16.74
CA MET A 228 -20.51 -1.73 -16.86
C MET A 228 -21.34 -1.65 -18.14
N LEU A 229 -21.51 -0.45 -18.73
CA LEU A 229 -22.20 -0.32 -20.02
C LEU A 229 -21.39 -0.99 -21.14
N TYR A 230 -20.06 -0.88 -21.08
CA TYR A 230 -19.19 -1.53 -22.07
C TYR A 230 -19.09 -3.02 -21.82
N ASP A 231 -19.16 -3.47 -20.57
CA ASP A 231 -19.22 -4.89 -20.23
C ASP A 231 -20.47 -5.57 -20.83
N VAL A 232 -21.63 -4.89 -20.83
CA VAL A 232 -22.85 -5.35 -21.53
C VAL A 232 -22.61 -5.50 -23.04
N LEU A 233 -21.81 -4.61 -23.61
CA LEU A 233 -21.41 -4.64 -25.02
C LEU A 233 -20.23 -5.59 -25.28
N ALA A 234 -19.81 -6.41 -24.31
CA ALA A 234 -18.64 -7.28 -24.41
C ALA A 234 -17.33 -6.52 -24.75
N ILE A 235 -17.18 -5.28 -24.29
CA ILE A 235 -15.97 -4.47 -24.45
C ILE A 235 -15.44 -4.21 -23.02
N PRO A 236 -14.59 -5.09 -22.46
CA PRO A 236 -14.11 -4.90 -21.11
C PRO A 236 -13.29 -3.61 -21.01
N SER A 237 -13.44 -2.92 -19.87
CA SER A 237 -12.79 -1.65 -19.61
C SER A 237 -12.15 -1.58 -18.24
N ILE A 238 -11.06 -0.83 -18.13
CA ILE A 238 -10.38 -0.53 -16.87
C ILE A 238 -9.98 0.94 -16.85
N GLY A 239 -10.19 1.57 -15.70
CA GLY A 239 -9.83 2.96 -15.48
C GLY A 239 -9.21 3.17 -14.10
N ALA A 240 -8.39 4.21 -13.99
CA ALA A 240 -7.83 4.67 -12.74
C ALA A 240 -8.07 6.18 -12.60
N GLU A 241 -8.49 6.62 -11.41
CA GLU A 241 -8.70 8.01 -11.08
C GLU A 241 -7.90 8.41 -9.85
N PHE A 242 -7.17 9.53 -9.95
CA PHE A 242 -6.34 10.07 -8.88
C PHE A 242 -6.86 11.45 -8.47
N TYR A 243 -7.08 11.63 -7.17
CA TYR A 243 -7.46 12.93 -6.63
C TYR A 243 -6.23 13.82 -6.45
N LEU A 244 -6.23 15.00 -7.05
CA LEU A 244 -5.11 15.95 -7.07
C LEU A 244 -5.22 17.01 -5.96
N GLY A 245 -6.30 16.98 -5.17
CA GLY A 245 -6.61 18.03 -4.19
C GLY A 245 -7.46 19.15 -4.78
N ARG A 246 -7.94 20.07 -3.92
CA ARG A 246 -8.79 21.21 -4.32
C ARG A 246 -10.02 20.81 -5.15
N ASN A 247 -10.58 19.63 -4.89
CA ASN A 247 -11.69 19.04 -5.62
C ASN A 247 -11.41 18.71 -7.09
N PHE A 248 -10.14 18.55 -7.48
CA PHE A 248 -9.78 18.07 -8.81
C PHE A 248 -9.33 16.62 -8.77
N SER A 249 -9.65 15.88 -9.83
CA SER A 249 -9.10 14.56 -10.11
C SER A 249 -8.70 14.44 -11.58
N ILE A 250 -7.82 13.49 -11.84
CA ILE A 250 -7.47 13.06 -13.19
C ILE A 250 -7.81 11.58 -13.32
N ALA A 251 -8.53 11.23 -14.37
CA ALA A 251 -8.94 9.86 -14.70
C ALA A 251 -8.33 9.45 -16.04
N GLY A 252 -7.88 8.21 -16.13
CA GLY A 252 -7.49 7.57 -17.38
C GLY A 252 -8.24 6.26 -17.52
N ASN A 253 -8.91 6.08 -18.66
CA ASN A 253 -9.68 4.89 -18.99
C ASN A 253 -9.12 4.21 -20.23
N TRP A 254 -9.25 2.89 -20.28
CA TRP A 254 -8.86 2.07 -21.39
C TRP A 254 -9.85 0.93 -21.60
N TYR A 255 -10.15 0.62 -22.85
CA TYR A 255 -11.04 -0.48 -23.19
C TYR A 255 -10.51 -1.25 -24.40
N TYR A 256 -10.76 -2.57 -24.39
CA TYR A 256 -10.29 -3.47 -25.43
C TYR A 256 -11.24 -4.66 -25.58
N GLY A 257 -11.95 -4.72 -26.70
CA GLY A 257 -12.69 -5.88 -27.17
C GLY A 257 -12.10 -6.36 -28.49
N TRP A 258 -11.73 -7.63 -28.59
CA TRP A 258 -11.15 -8.19 -29.81
C TRP A 258 -11.72 -9.58 -30.10
N TRP A 259 -12.97 -9.58 -30.55
CA TRP A 259 -13.71 -10.81 -30.80
C TRP A 259 -13.83 -11.07 -32.29
N LYS A 260 -13.75 -12.37 -32.62
CA LYS A 260 -13.88 -12.88 -33.97
C LYS A 260 -14.72 -14.15 -33.91
N SER A 261 -15.72 -14.28 -34.77
CA SER A 261 -16.50 -15.51 -34.93
C SER A 261 -16.57 -15.88 -36.41
N ASP A 262 -16.31 -17.15 -36.76
CA ASP A 262 -16.29 -17.61 -38.14
C ASP A 262 -17.33 -18.72 -38.42
N ARG A 263 -18.26 -18.40 -39.34
CA ARG A 263 -18.56 -19.22 -40.52
C ARG A 263 -18.71 -18.43 -41.83
N VAL A 264 -18.91 -17.10 -41.86
CA VAL A 264 -18.63 -16.23 -43.04
C VAL A 264 -18.13 -14.80 -42.70
N HIS A 265 -18.38 -14.21 -41.52
CA HIS A 265 -17.50 -13.27 -40.76
C HIS A 265 -18.35 -12.32 -39.88
N HIS A 266 -18.01 -12.27 -38.59
CA HIS A 266 -18.56 -11.33 -37.61
C HIS A 266 -17.40 -10.75 -36.78
N TYR A 267 -17.08 -9.48 -37.00
CA TYR A 267 -16.07 -8.76 -36.23
C TYR A 267 -16.73 -7.88 -35.18
N TRP A 268 -16.27 -8.04 -33.94
CA TRP A 268 -16.64 -7.19 -32.82
C TRP A 268 -15.35 -6.71 -32.17
N ARG A 269 -14.77 -5.63 -32.72
CA ARG A 269 -13.48 -5.10 -32.27
C ARG A 269 -13.61 -3.62 -31.93
N ALA A 270 -13.19 -3.27 -30.72
CA ALA A 270 -13.13 -1.90 -30.24
C ALA A 270 -11.91 -1.74 -29.34
N TYR A 271 -11.17 -0.67 -29.54
CA TYR A 271 -9.96 -0.37 -28.79
C TYR A 271 -9.81 1.13 -28.64
N GLY A 272 -9.55 1.59 -27.44
CA GLY A 272 -9.36 3.00 -27.20
C GLY A 272 -9.25 3.33 -25.73
N GLY A 273 -9.13 4.63 -25.48
CA GLY A 273 -9.05 5.16 -24.15
C GLY A 273 -9.20 6.65 -24.14
N ASP A 274 -9.41 7.19 -22.94
CA ASP A 274 -9.57 8.61 -22.72
C ASP A 274 -8.89 9.03 -21.42
N VAL A 275 -8.52 10.30 -21.38
CA VAL A 275 -8.04 10.99 -20.19
C VAL A 275 -9.00 12.12 -19.90
N ALA A 276 -9.44 12.23 -18.66
CA ALA A 276 -10.34 13.26 -18.19
C ALA A 276 -9.78 13.98 -16.98
N VAL A 277 -9.95 15.30 -16.93
CA VAL A 277 -9.73 16.11 -15.72
C VAL A 277 -11.10 16.52 -15.21
N ARG A 278 -11.41 16.13 -13.97
CA ARG A 278 -12.72 16.33 -13.34
C ARG A 278 -12.63 17.28 -12.17
N TRP A 279 -13.60 18.18 -12.08
CA TRP A 279 -13.83 19.05 -10.95
C TRP A 279 -15.08 18.60 -10.19
N TRP A 280 -14.93 18.36 -8.88
CA TRP A 280 -15.96 17.86 -7.99
C TRP A 280 -16.63 18.99 -7.21
N PHE A 281 -17.96 19.01 -7.15
CA PHE A 281 -18.71 20.08 -6.49
C PHE A 281 -19.97 19.58 -5.78
N GLY A 282 -20.55 20.45 -4.96
CA GLY A 282 -21.71 20.16 -4.13
C GLY A 282 -21.37 19.82 -2.68
N ARG A 283 -22.40 19.43 -1.90
CA ARG A 283 -22.23 19.09 -0.48
C ARG A 283 -21.53 17.75 -0.29
N ALA A 284 -21.84 16.76 -1.13
CA ALA A 284 -21.23 15.44 -1.09
C ALA A 284 -19.72 15.49 -1.37
N ALA A 285 -19.30 16.19 -2.43
CA ALA A 285 -17.89 16.36 -2.79
C ALA A 285 -17.05 17.07 -1.70
N ARG A 286 -17.66 18.03 -0.99
CA ARG A 286 -17.03 18.72 0.15
C ARG A 286 -16.84 17.83 1.37
N ARG A 287 -17.76 16.88 1.59
CA ARG A 287 -17.66 15.91 2.69
C ARG A 287 -16.67 14.80 2.37
N LYS A 288 -16.64 14.35 1.11
CA LYS A 288 -15.80 13.24 0.69
C LYS A 288 -15.33 13.40 -0.76
N PRO A 289 -14.02 13.29 -1.02
CA PRO A 289 -13.48 13.24 -2.39
C PRO A 289 -14.09 12.10 -3.22
N LEU A 290 -14.15 12.30 -4.54
CA LEU A 290 -14.65 11.33 -5.52
C LEU A 290 -16.11 10.89 -5.30
N THR A 291 -16.92 11.74 -4.66
CA THR A 291 -18.33 11.46 -4.34
C THR A 291 -19.19 12.68 -4.66
N GLY A 292 -20.37 12.48 -5.25
CA GLY A 292 -21.26 13.56 -5.66
C GLY A 292 -21.06 14.01 -7.11
N HIS A 293 -21.39 15.27 -7.39
CA HIS A 293 -21.37 15.83 -8.75
C HIS A 293 -19.96 16.14 -9.20
N HIS A 294 -19.69 15.88 -10.48
CA HIS A 294 -18.47 16.27 -11.15
C HIS A 294 -18.74 16.81 -12.56
N LEU A 295 -17.85 17.69 -13.00
CA LEU A 295 -17.80 18.26 -14.35
C LEU A 295 -16.35 18.15 -14.82
N GLY A 296 -16.12 17.63 -16.01
CA GLY A 296 -14.78 17.42 -16.54
C GLY A 296 -14.64 17.80 -18.00
N ILE A 297 -13.39 17.91 -18.41
CA ILE A 297 -12.98 17.90 -19.82
C ILE A 297 -12.29 16.57 -20.08
N TYR A 298 -12.54 15.98 -21.25
CA TYR A 298 -11.89 14.74 -21.64
C TYR A 298 -11.41 14.79 -23.09
N GLY A 299 -10.36 14.03 -23.34
CA GLY A 299 -9.82 13.77 -24.66
C GLY A 299 -9.48 12.30 -24.78
N GLY A 300 -9.73 11.70 -25.94
CA GLY A 300 -9.53 10.28 -26.12
C GLY A 300 -9.34 9.88 -27.57
N ILE A 301 -9.00 8.61 -27.71
CA ILE A 301 -8.79 7.93 -28.99
C ILE A 301 -9.65 6.67 -29.03
N VAL A 302 -10.21 6.39 -30.20
CA VAL A 302 -10.99 5.17 -30.43
C VAL A 302 -10.72 4.61 -31.83
N THR A 303 -10.59 3.30 -31.90
CA THR A 303 -10.55 2.52 -33.13
C THR A 303 -11.58 1.41 -32.99
N TYR A 304 -12.39 1.22 -34.02
CA TYR A 304 -13.40 0.17 -34.05
C TYR A 304 -13.48 -0.49 -35.43
N ASP A 305 -13.89 -1.74 -35.42
CA ASP A 305 -14.16 -2.56 -36.59
C ASP A 305 -15.34 -3.47 -36.25
N PHE A 306 -16.51 -3.09 -36.74
CA PHE A 306 -17.78 -3.78 -36.51
C PHE A 306 -18.32 -4.33 -37.83
N GLU A 307 -18.48 -5.65 -37.89
CA GLU A 307 -19.05 -6.36 -39.05
C GLU A 307 -20.15 -7.30 -38.58
N TRP A 308 -21.37 -7.09 -39.09
CA TRP A 308 -22.56 -7.87 -38.74
C TRP A 308 -23.01 -8.79 -39.88
N GLY A 309 -22.06 -9.46 -40.56
CA GLY A 309 -22.36 -10.37 -41.68
C GLY A 309 -22.89 -9.68 -42.95
N GLY A 310 -22.55 -8.40 -43.12
CA GLY A 310 -22.97 -7.50 -44.21
C GLY A 310 -22.00 -6.32 -44.28
N GLU A 311 -22.44 -5.08 -44.55
CA GLU A 311 -21.53 -3.91 -44.55
C GLU A 311 -20.81 -3.74 -43.20
N GLY A 312 -19.49 -3.68 -43.25
CA GLY A 312 -18.62 -3.44 -42.11
C GLY A 312 -18.20 -1.97 -42.02
N TYR A 313 -18.07 -1.48 -40.78
CA TYR A 313 -17.65 -0.13 -40.47
C TYR A 313 -16.32 -0.16 -39.74
N MET A 314 -15.28 0.40 -40.36
CA MET A 314 -13.93 0.45 -39.80
C MET A 314 -13.46 1.90 -39.61
N GLY A 315 -12.92 2.20 -38.44
CA GLY A 315 -12.16 3.41 -38.19
C GLY A 315 -10.70 3.26 -38.64
N GLY A 316 -10.22 4.15 -39.51
CA GLY A 316 -8.81 4.25 -39.94
C GLY A 316 -8.49 3.65 -41.32
N ASP A 317 -7.21 3.69 -41.71
CA ASP A 317 -6.73 3.26 -43.04
C ASP A 317 -6.21 1.79 -43.08
N PRO A 318 -6.59 0.97 -44.08
CA PRO A 318 -6.10 -0.40 -44.23
C PRO A 318 -4.61 -0.45 -44.60
N GLY A 319 -3.89 -1.42 -44.04
CA GLY A 319 -2.45 -1.64 -44.29
C GLY A 319 -1.48 -0.80 -43.45
N ARG A 320 -1.98 0.07 -42.55
CA ARG A 320 -1.15 0.88 -41.64
C ARG A 320 -1.19 0.39 -40.19
N THR A 321 -0.21 0.76 -39.38
CA THR A 321 -0.09 0.36 -37.97
C THR A 321 -1.31 0.82 -37.17
N LEU A 322 -1.68 0.12 -36.10
CA LEU A 322 -2.81 0.50 -35.23
C LEU A 322 -2.72 1.94 -34.72
N TRP A 323 -1.51 2.51 -34.67
CA TRP A 323 -1.23 3.87 -34.26
C TRP A 323 -1.68 4.97 -35.24
N ASP A 324 -1.96 4.62 -36.51
CA ASP A 324 -2.35 5.54 -37.57
C ASP A 324 -3.89 5.61 -37.77
N ARG A 325 -4.67 4.87 -36.97
CA ARG A 325 -6.10 4.58 -37.22
C ARG A 325 -7.09 5.23 -36.26
N PHE A 326 -6.62 6.01 -35.28
CA PHE A 326 -7.48 6.52 -34.22
C PHE A 326 -8.42 7.63 -34.70
N HIS A 327 -9.68 7.54 -34.30
CA HIS A 327 -10.58 8.69 -34.21
C HIS A 327 -10.27 9.42 -32.91
N THR A 328 -10.18 10.74 -32.99
CA THR A 328 -9.96 11.58 -31.82
C THR A 328 -11.30 12.11 -31.34
N MET A 329 -11.46 12.14 -30.02
CA MET A 329 -12.61 12.75 -29.37
C MET A 329 -12.13 13.75 -28.32
N ALA A 330 -12.82 14.87 -28.23
CA ALA A 330 -12.62 15.85 -27.17
C ALA A 330 -13.95 16.47 -26.78
N GLY A 331 -14.19 16.65 -25.48
CA GLY A 331 -15.48 17.12 -25.00
C GLY A 331 -15.51 17.50 -23.54
N VAL A 332 -16.72 17.80 -23.08
CA VAL A 332 -17.03 18.05 -21.68
C VAL A 332 -17.92 16.93 -21.18
N GLU A 333 -17.71 16.51 -19.93
CA GLU A 333 -18.47 15.45 -19.28
C GLU A 333 -19.07 15.95 -17.97
N TYR A 334 -20.29 15.51 -17.68
CA TYR A 334 -20.95 15.72 -16.40
C TYR A 334 -21.31 14.37 -15.81
N GLY A 335 -21.16 14.24 -14.49
CA GLY A 335 -21.55 13.02 -13.82
C GLY A 335 -21.83 13.13 -12.34
N TYR A 336 -22.25 12.01 -11.78
CA TYR A 336 -22.59 11.85 -10.38
C TYR A 336 -22.13 10.49 -9.84
N SER A 337 -21.32 10.53 -8.78
CA SER A 337 -20.79 9.36 -8.08
C SER A 337 -21.59 9.09 -6.82
N LEU A 338 -22.35 7.99 -6.83
CA LEU A 338 -23.21 7.53 -5.74
C LEU A 338 -22.50 6.46 -4.89
N PRO A 339 -22.36 6.65 -3.57
CA PRO A 339 -21.79 5.63 -2.70
C PRO A 339 -22.78 4.49 -2.45
N VAL A 340 -22.38 3.25 -2.74
CA VAL A 340 -23.23 2.05 -2.59
C VAL A 340 -22.70 1.04 -1.57
N GLY A 341 -21.41 1.10 -1.25
CA GLY A 341 -20.79 0.24 -0.23
C GLY A 341 -19.61 0.93 0.43
N ARG A 342 -19.01 0.28 1.45
CA ARG A 342 -17.93 0.90 2.25
C ARG A 342 -16.76 1.42 1.41
N ARG A 343 -16.44 0.79 0.28
CA ARG A 343 -15.41 1.23 -0.67
C ARG A 343 -15.90 1.25 -2.11
N LEU A 344 -17.21 1.20 -2.33
CA LEU A 344 -17.80 1.06 -3.66
C LEU A 344 -18.72 2.25 -3.95
N ASN A 345 -18.55 2.84 -5.12
CA ASN A 345 -19.44 3.83 -5.69
C ASN A 345 -19.92 3.35 -7.08
N ILE A 346 -21.07 3.85 -7.51
CA ILE A 346 -21.52 3.79 -8.91
C ILE A 346 -21.44 5.21 -9.47
N ASP A 347 -20.68 5.40 -10.54
CA ASP A 347 -20.44 6.68 -11.18
C ASP A 347 -21.17 6.75 -12.53
N PHE A 348 -22.11 7.68 -12.64
CA PHE A 348 -22.87 7.93 -13.85
C PHE A 348 -22.25 9.13 -14.57
N THR A 349 -21.84 8.96 -15.82
CA THR A 349 -21.22 10.05 -16.60
C THR A 349 -21.82 10.12 -18.00
N ILE A 350 -22.10 11.33 -18.47
CA ILE A 350 -22.46 11.61 -19.86
C ILE A 350 -21.57 12.72 -20.40
N GLY A 351 -21.13 12.60 -21.64
CA GLY A 351 -20.26 13.57 -22.30
C GLY A 351 -20.77 13.99 -23.66
N ILE A 352 -20.65 15.29 -23.92
CA ILE A 352 -20.90 15.92 -25.22
C ILE A 352 -19.59 16.48 -25.75
N GLY A 353 -19.33 16.26 -27.03
CA GLY A 353 -18.03 16.56 -27.58
C GLY A 353 -18.00 16.48 -29.09
N TYR A 354 -16.81 16.73 -29.61
CA TYR A 354 -16.49 16.61 -31.02
C TYR A 354 -15.67 15.34 -31.24
N MET A 355 -16.05 14.55 -32.24
CA MET A 355 -15.31 13.38 -32.70
C MET A 355 -14.93 13.56 -34.16
N GLY A 356 -13.63 13.36 -34.45
CA GLY A 356 -13.06 13.50 -35.78
C GLY A 356 -12.28 12.25 -36.18
N GLY A 357 -12.42 11.82 -37.43
CA GLY A 357 -11.67 10.67 -37.94
C GLY A 357 -12.07 10.27 -39.35
N ARG A 358 -11.39 9.27 -39.91
CA ARG A 358 -11.74 8.65 -41.19
C ARG A 358 -12.55 7.38 -40.94
N LEU A 359 -13.77 7.34 -41.44
CA LEU A 359 -14.60 6.14 -41.47
C LEU A 359 -14.50 5.50 -42.84
N GLN A 360 -14.25 4.20 -42.86
CA GLN A 360 -14.30 3.40 -44.06
C GLN A 360 -15.49 2.44 -44.00
N LYS A 361 -16.24 2.38 -45.09
CA LYS A 361 -17.32 1.41 -45.31
C LYS A 361 -16.82 0.34 -46.26
N TYR A 362 -16.94 -0.93 -45.86
CA TYR A 362 -16.58 -2.07 -46.68
C TYR A 362 -17.72 -3.08 -46.75
N GLU A 363 -17.78 -3.86 -47.82
CA GLU A 363 -18.70 -4.99 -47.94
C GLU A 363 -17.88 -6.28 -48.09
N PRO A 364 -18.03 -7.25 -47.18
CA PRO A 364 -17.41 -8.56 -47.30
C PRO A 364 -18.13 -9.32 -48.41
N LYS A 365 -17.41 -9.68 -49.48
CA LYS A 365 -17.93 -10.53 -50.55
C LYS A 365 -16.97 -11.70 -50.76
N ASP A 366 -17.45 -12.90 -50.46
CA ASP A 366 -16.69 -14.15 -50.49
C ASP A 366 -15.44 -14.10 -49.57
N SER A 367 -14.24 -14.09 -50.14
CA SER A 367 -12.94 -14.00 -49.43
C SER A 367 -12.24 -12.65 -49.55
N HIS A 368 -12.93 -11.63 -50.11
CA HIS A 368 -12.36 -10.31 -50.40
C HIS A 368 -13.20 -9.18 -49.79
N TYR A 369 -12.51 -8.12 -49.35
CA TYR A 369 -13.12 -6.90 -48.81
C TYR A 369 -13.29 -5.86 -49.92
N LEU A 370 -14.52 -5.61 -50.35
CA LEU A 370 -14.82 -4.57 -51.33
C LEU A 370 -14.97 -3.23 -50.60
N TRP A 371 -13.98 -2.36 -50.78
CA TRP A 371 -14.01 -0.99 -50.26
C TRP A 371 -15.07 -0.17 -50.99
N LYS A 372 -16.02 0.41 -50.25
CA LYS A 372 -17.12 1.20 -50.82
C LYS A 372 -16.87 2.70 -50.77
N SER A 373 -16.38 3.23 -49.65
CA SER A 373 -16.15 4.67 -49.46
C SER A 373 -15.26 4.96 -48.26
N THR A 374 -14.48 6.06 -48.33
CA THR A 374 -13.81 6.68 -47.18
C THR A 374 -14.41 8.05 -46.95
N GLU A 375 -15.03 8.24 -45.78
CA GLU A 375 -15.66 9.49 -45.35
C GLU A 375 -14.89 10.09 -44.17
N ASN A 376 -14.79 11.41 -44.13
CA ASN A 376 -14.31 12.11 -42.94
C ASN A 376 -15.48 12.36 -42.00
N ILE A 377 -15.53 11.65 -40.87
CA ILE A 377 -16.51 11.92 -39.82
C ILE A 377 -16.11 13.19 -39.09
N ARG A 378 -17.07 14.10 -38.99
CA ARG A 378 -17.06 15.26 -38.11
C ARG A 378 -18.36 15.24 -37.33
N TRP A 379 -18.33 14.64 -36.14
CA TRP A 379 -19.51 14.48 -35.31
C TRP A 379 -19.44 15.46 -34.13
N PHE A 380 -20.51 16.19 -33.89
CA PHE A 380 -20.71 16.97 -32.67
C PHE A 380 -21.99 16.50 -32.00
N GLY A 381 -21.88 16.02 -30.76
CA GLY A 381 -23.03 15.47 -30.05
C GLY A 381 -22.60 14.59 -28.87
N PRO A 382 -23.50 13.69 -28.41
CA PRO A 382 -23.15 12.70 -27.41
C PRO A 382 -21.97 11.87 -27.91
N THR A 383 -20.89 11.85 -27.13
CA THR A 383 -19.65 11.13 -27.47
C THR A 383 -19.15 10.25 -26.33
N LYS A 384 -19.78 10.32 -25.15
CA LYS A 384 -19.42 9.49 -24.00
C LYS A 384 -20.64 9.19 -23.13
N ALA A 385 -20.75 7.94 -22.68
CA ALA A 385 -21.74 7.50 -21.69
C ALA A 385 -21.13 6.38 -20.85
N GLU A 386 -21.18 6.52 -19.53
CA GLU A 386 -20.59 5.56 -18.59
C GLU A 386 -21.52 5.29 -17.42
N ILE A 387 -21.62 4.01 -17.06
CA ILE A 387 -22.12 3.56 -15.76
C ILE A 387 -21.00 2.73 -15.14
N SER A 388 -20.16 3.40 -14.36
CA SER A 388 -18.91 2.83 -13.88
C SER A 388 -19.04 2.30 -12.47
N LEU A 389 -18.62 1.05 -12.25
CA LEU A 389 -18.36 0.53 -10.91
C LEU A 389 -17.01 1.07 -10.44
N VAL A 390 -17.02 1.77 -9.31
CA VAL A 390 -15.85 2.48 -8.79
C VAL A 390 -15.42 1.87 -7.46
N TRP A 391 -14.20 1.37 -7.41
CA TRP A 391 -13.58 0.86 -6.19
C TRP A 391 -12.57 1.84 -5.63
N LEU A 392 -12.82 2.28 -4.40
CA LEU A 392 -12.02 3.28 -3.69
C LEU A 392 -10.80 2.65 -3.02
N ILE A 393 -9.62 3.14 -3.41
CA ILE A 393 -8.30 2.70 -2.95
C ILE A 393 -7.66 3.81 -2.11
N GLY A 394 -6.97 3.43 -1.03
CA GLY A 394 -6.24 4.35 -0.15
C GLY A 394 -6.59 4.22 1.34
N SER A 395 -5.65 4.56 2.22
CA SER A 395 -5.87 4.60 3.67
C SER A 395 -6.78 5.79 4.01
N GLY A 396 -7.99 5.50 4.47
CA GLY A 396 -8.99 6.53 4.78
C GLY A 396 -10.04 6.77 3.69
N ASN A 397 -9.90 6.14 2.50
CA ASN A 397 -10.86 6.29 1.41
C ASN A 397 -12.03 5.30 1.54
N TYR A 398 -12.98 5.59 2.43
CA TYR A 398 -14.19 4.78 2.64
C TYR A 398 -15.45 5.64 2.76
N ASN A 399 -16.58 5.10 2.30
CA ASN A 399 -17.90 5.69 2.52
C ASN A 399 -18.34 5.46 3.96
N THR A 400 -18.88 6.51 4.57
CA THR A 400 -19.58 6.45 5.85
C THR A 400 -21.08 6.56 5.59
N PHE A 401 -21.83 5.53 5.96
CA PHE A 401 -23.28 5.56 5.94
C PHE A 401 -23.74 5.85 7.36
N ASN A 402 -24.08 7.11 7.65
CA ASN A 402 -24.65 7.45 8.95
C ASN A 402 -26.10 6.98 9.00
N ARG A 403 -26.47 6.32 10.10
CA ARG A 403 -27.81 5.75 10.36
C ARG A 403 -28.95 6.78 10.45
N ARG A 404 -28.68 8.06 10.19
CA ARG A 404 -29.64 9.18 10.25
C ARG A 404 -30.23 9.59 8.90
N ASP A 405 -29.65 9.12 7.79
CA ASP A 405 -30.12 9.46 6.44
C ASP A 405 -31.09 8.40 5.87
N ALA A 406 -31.57 7.47 6.72
CA ALA A 406 -32.47 6.37 6.36
C ALA A 406 -33.88 6.51 6.98
N LYS A 407 -34.37 7.74 7.16
CA LYS A 407 -35.76 8.01 7.54
C LYS A 407 -36.39 9.02 6.59
#